data_AF-L0ADY4-F1
#
_entry.id   AF-L0ADY4-F1
#
_cell.length_a   1.000
_cell.length_b   1.000
_cell.length_c   1.000
_cell.angle_alpha   90.00
_cell.angle_beta   90.00
_cell.angle_gamma   90.00
#
_symmetry.space_group_name_H-M   'P 1'
#
loop_
_entity.id
_entity.type
_entity.pdbx_description
1 polymer ?
#
loop_
_entity_poly.entity_id
_entity_poly.type
_entity_poly.pdbx_seq_one_letter_code
_entity_poly.pdbx_strand_id
1 'polypeptide(L)'
;MNGHDRTDRPLTATRRGSGHIETNSHLPAAIDCLETEQTHVEDKLVPSQPSTDGPNRATPPDSAHQFRPGPPLAAIGQFEDAIEEIEPVREPAARAHATDGGVTTISHRRSELNDRCRRVRALFADTVRSYSIEDVDGSEPLLETIRAELGDEIAIALAPSTASRFTPPVKQAIRSATRQRREELETMARILTQERESLESAAGELEQVVAAISSMGTASLLELGFDGLAKRHEGIETQRERCRRLCRERQTQIRQRVGRLSRDEFAEFLYSDLSVSYPVLATATALHRCCLDVQRLVHDHLARRA
;
A
#
# COMPACT_ATOMS: atom_id res chain seq x y z
N MET A 1 -35.50 -12.33 -47.17
CA MET A 1 -35.02 -13.73 -47.08
C MET A 1 -33.64 -13.81 -47.71
N ASN A 2 -32.76 -14.62 -47.10
CA ASN A 2 -31.31 -14.78 -47.34
C ASN A 2 -30.48 -13.63 -46.73
N GLY A 3 -29.81 -13.77 -45.57
CA GLY A 3 -29.30 -14.95 -44.89
C GLY A 3 -27.88 -15.26 -45.39
N HIS A 4 -26.87 -14.63 -44.77
CA HIS A 4 -25.48 -15.08 -44.83
C HIS A 4 -24.84 -14.84 -43.46
N ASP A 5 -24.80 -15.95 -42.73
CA ASP A 5 -23.96 -16.24 -41.58
C ASP A 5 -22.49 -16.38 -42.04
N ARG A 6 -21.55 -15.78 -41.30
CA ARG A 6 -20.12 -16.14 -41.33
C ARG A 6 -19.40 -15.54 -40.12
N THR A 7 -19.45 -16.31 -39.04
CA THR A 7 -18.29 -16.73 -38.22
C THR A 7 -17.33 -15.65 -37.72
N ASP A 8 -17.57 -15.24 -36.48
CA ASP A 8 -16.61 -14.60 -35.59
C ASP A 8 -15.35 -15.46 -35.39
N ARG A 9 -14.19 -14.83 -35.56
CA ARG A 9 -12.87 -15.33 -35.13
C ARG A 9 -12.62 -14.88 -33.69
N PRO A 10 -12.01 -15.74 -32.84
CA PRO A 10 -11.69 -15.35 -31.47
C PRO A 10 -10.45 -14.45 -31.43
N LEU A 11 -10.59 -13.31 -30.74
CA LEU A 11 -9.49 -12.44 -30.33
C LEU A 11 -8.64 -13.14 -29.26
N THR A 12 -7.41 -13.49 -29.63
CA THR A 12 -6.32 -13.79 -28.70
C THR A 12 -6.03 -12.58 -27.82
N ALA A 13 -6.38 -12.67 -26.54
CA ALA A 13 -5.97 -11.71 -25.52
C ALA A 13 -4.53 -12.02 -25.06
N THR A 14 -3.63 -11.17 -25.55
CA THR A 14 -2.21 -11.13 -25.20
C THR A 14 -2.00 -10.81 -23.72
N ARG A 15 -1.28 -11.71 -23.06
CA ARG A 15 -0.51 -11.53 -21.82
C ARG A 15 0.29 -10.22 -21.85
N ARG A 16 -0.09 -9.24 -21.03
CA ARG A 16 0.75 -8.15 -20.50
C ARG A 16 0.54 -8.18 -18.99
N GLY A 17 1.55 -8.20 -18.12
CA GLY A 17 2.91 -7.74 -18.22
C GLY A 17 3.15 -7.06 -16.87
N SER A 18 3.91 -7.72 -16.00
CA SER A 18 4.27 -7.22 -14.68
C SER A 18 4.81 -5.79 -14.79
N GLY A 19 4.09 -4.84 -14.20
CA GLY A 19 4.61 -3.49 -14.00
C GLY A 19 5.65 -3.55 -12.89
N HIS A 20 6.91 -3.76 -13.27
CA HIS A 20 8.02 -3.31 -12.44
C HIS A 20 7.87 -1.80 -12.28
N ILE A 21 7.72 -1.35 -11.04
CA ILE A 21 7.97 0.04 -10.67
C ILE A 21 9.46 0.23 -10.95
N GLU A 22 9.79 0.81 -12.11
CA GLU A 22 11.14 1.28 -12.39
C GLU A 22 11.48 2.28 -11.30
N THR A 23 12.43 1.88 -10.45
CA THR A 23 13.09 2.73 -9.48
C THR A 23 13.58 3.98 -10.20
N ASN A 24 13.08 5.13 -9.77
CA ASN A 24 13.35 6.43 -10.35
C ASN A 24 14.83 6.81 -10.13
N SER A 25 15.71 6.27 -10.98
CA SER A 25 17.18 6.43 -10.93
C SER A 25 17.67 7.71 -11.61
N HIS A 26 16.77 8.61 -12.04
CA HIS A 26 17.13 9.86 -12.72
C HIS A 26 17.12 11.11 -11.83
N LEU A 27 16.59 11.02 -10.61
CA LEU A 27 16.62 12.13 -9.64
C LEU A 27 18.03 12.49 -9.10
N PRO A 28 18.99 11.56 -8.94
CA PRO A 28 20.35 11.92 -8.51
C PRO A 28 21.13 12.72 -9.55
N ALA A 29 20.96 12.41 -10.84
CA ALA A 29 21.78 12.98 -11.91
C ALA A 29 21.50 14.49 -12.15
N ALA A 30 20.27 14.95 -11.92
CA ALA A 30 19.94 16.37 -12.04
C ALA A 30 20.48 17.21 -10.87
N ILE A 31 20.69 16.59 -9.71
CA ILE A 31 21.32 17.21 -8.53
C ILE A 31 22.84 17.26 -8.73
N ASP A 32 23.45 16.17 -9.23
CA ASP A 32 24.89 16.10 -9.54
C ASP A 32 25.32 17.10 -10.63
N CYS A 33 24.50 17.31 -11.68
CA CYS A 33 24.83 18.29 -12.73
C CYS A 33 24.98 19.72 -12.18
N LEU A 34 24.28 20.08 -11.11
CA LEU A 34 24.40 21.41 -10.50
C LEU A 34 25.57 21.49 -9.49
N GLU A 35 25.97 20.37 -8.88
CA GLU A 35 27.21 20.29 -8.09
C GLU A 35 28.46 20.43 -8.99
N THR A 36 28.44 19.96 -10.24
CA THR A 36 29.59 20.11 -11.15
C THR A 36 29.90 21.58 -11.51
N GLU A 37 28.92 22.48 -11.50
CA GLU A 37 29.18 23.92 -11.65
C GLU A 37 29.65 24.59 -10.34
N GLN A 38 29.33 24.02 -9.18
CA GLN A 38 29.81 24.50 -7.87
C GLN A 38 31.28 24.12 -7.62
N THR A 39 31.70 22.92 -8.06
CA THR A 39 33.08 22.43 -7.83
C THR A 39 34.17 23.24 -8.53
N HIS A 40 33.85 24.07 -9.53
CA HIS A 40 34.85 24.95 -10.16
C HIS A 40 35.07 26.28 -9.43
N VAL A 41 34.27 26.58 -8.40
CA VAL A 41 34.33 27.84 -7.64
C VAL A 41 34.89 27.66 -6.22
N GLU A 42 34.94 26.44 -5.67
CA GLU A 42 35.38 26.16 -4.28
C GLU A 42 36.77 25.52 -4.11
N ASP A 43 37.69 25.68 -5.07
CA ASP A 43 39.07 25.16 -4.94
C ASP A 43 40.00 26.00 -4.04
N LYS A 44 39.49 26.49 -2.90
CA LYS A 44 40.27 27.05 -1.78
C LYS A 44 39.52 26.89 -0.45
N LEU A 45 39.50 25.70 0.13
CA LEU A 45 39.65 25.53 1.58
C LEU A 45 40.00 24.07 1.95
N VAL A 46 40.94 23.94 2.87
CA VAL A 46 41.64 22.71 3.32
C VAL A 46 40.68 21.66 3.94
N PRO A 47 40.91 20.34 3.74
CA PRO A 47 40.08 19.29 4.32
C PRO A 47 40.53 18.90 5.74
N SER A 48 39.58 18.81 6.67
CA SER A 48 39.76 18.14 7.97
C SER A 48 39.01 16.80 7.96
N GLN A 49 39.78 15.73 8.13
CA GLN A 49 39.37 14.31 8.22
C GLN A 49 38.84 13.95 9.64
N PRO A 50 38.28 12.74 9.84
CA PRO A 50 37.05 12.54 10.59
C PRO A 50 37.26 12.03 12.03
N SER A 51 36.27 12.26 12.89
CA SER A 51 36.18 11.59 14.19
C SER A 51 35.16 10.47 14.14
N THR A 52 35.66 9.27 14.39
CA THR A 52 34.98 8.02 14.70
C THR A 52 34.29 8.10 16.06
N ASP A 53 33.02 7.69 16.18
CA ASP A 53 32.56 7.01 17.39
C ASP A 53 31.29 6.16 17.18
N GLY A 54 31.42 4.87 17.53
CA GLY A 54 30.43 4.06 18.27
C GLY A 54 29.06 3.69 17.68
N PRO A 55 28.78 2.39 17.41
CA PRO A 55 27.48 1.93 16.94
C PRO A 55 26.53 1.65 18.12
N ASN A 56 25.42 2.40 18.22
CA ASN A 56 24.28 1.99 19.03
C ASN A 56 23.24 1.30 18.14
N ARG A 57 23.45 0.00 17.93
CA ARG A 57 22.47 -0.89 17.30
C ARG A 57 21.37 -1.18 18.33
N ALA A 58 20.36 -0.31 18.37
CA ALA A 58 19.10 -0.63 18.99
C ALA A 58 18.46 -1.77 18.17
N THR A 59 18.24 -2.91 18.82
CA THR A 59 17.34 -3.95 18.32
C THR A 59 15.96 -3.32 18.12
N PRO A 60 15.32 -3.43 16.93
CA PRO A 60 13.96 -2.93 16.75
C PRO A 60 13.03 -3.67 17.70
N PRO A 61 12.07 -2.97 18.34
CA PRO A 61 11.00 -3.63 19.06
C PRO A 61 10.19 -4.48 18.06
N ASP A 62 10.04 -5.75 18.40
CA ASP A 62 8.99 -6.68 17.99
C ASP A 62 8.08 -6.20 16.85
N SER A 63 8.55 -6.32 15.61
CA SER A 63 7.81 -5.96 14.39
C SER A 63 6.69 -6.96 14.04
N ALA A 64 6.14 -7.67 15.04
CA ALA A 64 5.12 -8.70 14.88
C ALA A 64 3.71 -8.16 14.52
N HIS A 65 3.61 -6.89 14.14
CA HIS A 65 2.41 -6.33 13.51
C HIS A 65 2.75 -5.67 12.18
N GLN A 66 3.50 -6.37 11.31
CA GLN A 66 3.44 -6.06 9.89
C GLN A 66 1.98 -6.20 9.45
N PHE A 67 1.36 -5.06 9.13
CA PHE A 67 0.03 -5.03 8.56
C PHE A 67 0.02 -5.88 7.29
N ARG A 68 -0.65 -7.03 7.37
CA ARG A 68 -0.72 -7.98 6.26
C ARG A 68 -1.62 -7.41 5.18
N PRO A 69 -1.16 -7.35 3.91
CA PRO A 69 -2.09 -7.14 2.82
C PRO A 69 -3.07 -8.31 2.83
N GLY A 70 -4.34 -8.01 3.07
CA GLY A 70 -5.37 -9.03 3.15
C GLY A 70 -5.60 -9.70 1.79
N PRO A 71 -6.40 -10.78 1.76
CA PRO A 71 -6.78 -11.47 0.54
C PRO A 71 -7.44 -10.52 -0.48
N PRO A 72 -7.37 -10.81 -1.79
CA PRO A 72 -8.09 -10.04 -2.80
C PRO A 72 -9.60 -10.00 -2.49
N LEU A 73 -10.26 -8.88 -2.79
CA LEU A 73 -11.71 -8.73 -2.60
C LEU A 73 -12.52 -9.83 -3.29
N ALA A 74 -12.07 -10.29 -4.45
CA ALA A 74 -12.69 -11.39 -5.17
C ALA A 74 -12.66 -12.71 -4.39
N ALA A 75 -11.57 -12.97 -3.65
CA ALA A 75 -11.44 -14.18 -2.83
C ALA A 75 -12.41 -14.16 -1.64
N ILE A 76 -12.54 -13.02 -0.97
CA ILE A 76 -13.54 -12.84 0.11
C ILE A 76 -14.97 -12.95 -0.43
N GLY A 77 -15.25 -12.40 -1.62
CA GLY A 77 -16.55 -12.53 -2.27
C GLY A 77 -16.89 -13.99 -2.63
N GLN A 78 -15.93 -14.74 -3.19
CA GLN A 78 -16.11 -16.16 -3.48
C GLN A 78 -16.38 -16.98 -2.22
N PHE A 79 -15.68 -16.67 -1.12
CA PHE A 79 -15.94 -17.31 0.17
C PHE A 79 -17.35 -16.99 0.69
N GLU A 80 -17.76 -15.73 0.62
CA GLU A 80 -19.11 -15.28 1.00
C GLU A 80 -20.20 -16.04 0.23
N ASP A 81 -20.09 -16.11 -1.10
CA ASP A 81 -21.01 -16.83 -1.97
C ASP A 81 -21.06 -18.33 -1.63
N ALA A 82 -19.90 -18.95 -1.40
CA ALA A 82 -19.82 -20.38 -1.07
C ALA A 82 -20.38 -20.70 0.33
N ILE A 83 -20.29 -19.78 1.30
CA ILE A 83 -20.91 -19.94 2.63
C ILE A 83 -22.43 -19.90 2.53
N GLU A 84 -22.99 -19.13 1.60
CA GLU A 84 -24.44 -19.07 1.39
C GLU A 84 -25.02 -20.41 0.95
N GLU A 85 -24.28 -21.18 0.14
CA GLU A 85 -24.70 -22.52 -0.29
C GLU A 85 -24.70 -23.57 0.84
N ILE A 86 -23.97 -23.34 1.93
CA ILE A 86 -23.95 -24.29 3.05
C ILE A 86 -25.18 -24.07 3.93
N GLU A 87 -26.08 -25.04 3.94
CA GLU A 87 -27.22 -25.04 4.84
C GLU A 87 -26.80 -25.26 6.30
N PRO A 88 -27.20 -24.39 7.23
CA PRO A 88 -26.93 -24.59 8.64
C PRO A 88 -27.78 -25.72 9.22
N VAL A 89 -27.25 -26.34 10.26
CA VAL A 89 -27.95 -27.36 11.02
C VAL A 89 -29.00 -26.67 11.87
N ARG A 90 -30.27 -26.89 11.56
CA ARG A 90 -31.38 -26.50 12.43
C ARG A 90 -31.56 -27.59 13.48
N GLU A 91 -31.43 -27.25 14.76
CA GLU A 91 -31.87 -28.17 15.80
C GLU A 91 -33.39 -28.31 15.69
N PRO A 92 -33.95 -29.53 15.77
CA PRO A 92 -35.38 -29.67 15.92
C PRO A 92 -35.77 -28.99 17.23
N ALA A 93 -36.73 -28.06 17.17
CA ALA A 93 -37.35 -27.50 18.37
C ALA A 93 -37.75 -28.68 19.27
N ALA A 94 -37.23 -28.70 20.50
CA ALA A 94 -37.43 -29.81 21.43
C ALA A 94 -38.93 -30.01 21.68
N ARG A 95 -39.56 -30.91 20.92
CA ARG A 95 -40.81 -31.55 21.32
C ARG A 95 -40.42 -32.71 22.21
N ALA A 96 -40.70 -32.57 23.49
CA ALA A 96 -40.63 -33.68 24.43
C ALA A 96 -41.58 -34.79 23.97
N HIS A 97 -41.02 -35.87 23.41
CA HIS A 97 -41.71 -37.14 23.29
C HIS A 97 -40.83 -38.24 23.86
N ALA A 98 -41.42 -38.99 24.78
CA ALA A 98 -40.81 -40.07 25.52
C ALA A 98 -40.45 -41.25 24.60
N THR A 99 -39.32 -41.86 24.95
CA THR A 99 -38.71 -43.16 24.62
C THR A 99 -39.52 -44.21 23.85
N ASP A 100 -38.92 -44.79 22.80
CA ASP A 100 -38.55 -46.22 22.79
C ASP A 100 -37.40 -46.49 21.78
N GLY A 101 -36.63 -47.54 22.02
CA GLY A 101 -35.25 -47.75 21.57
C GLY A 101 -34.94 -47.71 20.07
N GLY A 102 -33.77 -47.14 19.76
CA GLY A 102 -33.17 -47.13 18.42
C GLY A 102 -31.75 -46.55 18.44
N VAL A 103 -30.78 -47.33 18.95
CA VAL A 103 -29.36 -46.95 18.95
C VAL A 103 -28.74 -47.32 17.61
N THR A 104 -28.92 -46.47 16.58
CA THR A 104 -28.12 -46.57 15.33
C THR A 104 -28.04 -45.27 14.49
N THR A 105 -28.69 -44.17 14.86
CA THR A 105 -28.72 -42.94 14.02
C THR A 105 -27.92 -41.75 14.57
N ILE A 106 -27.36 -41.85 15.78
CA ILE A 106 -26.67 -40.73 16.46
C ILE A 106 -25.25 -40.52 15.91
N SER A 107 -24.53 -41.59 15.54
CA SER A 107 -23.16 -41.49 15.00
C SER A 107 -23.12 -40.90 13.59
N HIS A 108 -24.02 -41.31 12.69
CA HIS A 108 -24.07 -40.77 11.33
C HIS A 108 -24.41 -39.27 11.32
N ARG A 109 -25.40 -38.85 12.13
CA ARG A 109 -25.72 -37.42 12.28
C ARG A 109 -24.54 -36.64 12.85
N ARG A 110 -23.85 -37.10 13.90
CA ARG A 110 -22.67 -36.40 14.43
C ARG A 110 -21.52 -36.27 13.41
N SER A 111 -21.34 -37.24 12.53
CA SER A 111 -20.36 -37.17 11.43
C SER A 111 -20.71 -36.06 10.44
N GLU A 112 -21.93 -36.07 9.89
CA GLU A 112 -22.42 -35.06 8.93
C GLU A 112 -22.40 -33.63 9.51
N LEU A 113 -22.58 -33.49 10.83
CA LEU A 113 -22.56 -32.21 11.55
C LEU A 113 -21.14 -31.61 11.64
N ASN A 114 -20.14 -32.44 11.95
CA ASN A 114 -18.73 -32.03 11.95
C ASN A 114 -18.20 -31.82 10.52
N ASP A 115 -18.80 -32.48 9.53
CA ASP A 115 -18.44 -32.33 8.12
C ASP A 115 -18.74 -30.92 7.58
N ARG A 116 -19.77 -30.22 8.08
CA ARG A 116 -20.09 -28.85 7.64
C ARG A 116 -19.08 -27.81 8.11
N CYS A 117 -18.67 -27.85 9.39
CA CYS A 117 -17.58 -26.99 9.88
C CYS A 117 -16.26 -27.32 9.16
N ARG A 118 -16.00 -28.60 8.85
CA ARG A 118 -14.85 -28.99 8.02
C ARG A 118 -14.95 -28.41 6.60
N ARG A 119 -16.13 -28.42 5.99
CA ARG A 119 -16.38 -27.83 4.66
C ARG A 119 -16.16 -26.33 4.64
N VAL A 120 -16.63 -25.59 5.65
CA VAL A 120 -16.36 -24.15 5.81
C VAL A 120 -14.85 -23.88 5.88
N ARG A 121 -14.12 -24.65 6.70
CA ARG A 121 -12.65 -24.54 6.78
C ARG A 121 -11.96 -24.84 5.44
N ALA A 122 -12.42 -25.86 4.71
CA ALA A 122 -11.89 -26.19 3.39
C ALA A 122 -12.14 -25.06 2.38
N LEU A 123 -13.36 -24.52 2.33
CA LEU A 123 -13.68 -23.37 1.48
C LEU A 123 -12.79 -22.17 1.80
N PHE A 124 -12.60 -21.86 3.07
CA PHE A 124 -11.71 -20.77 3.47
C PHE A 124 -10.26 -21.04 3.05
N ALA A 125 -9.80 -22.29 3.20
CA ALA A 125 -8.46 -22.68 2.78
C ALA A 125 -8.26 -22.50 1.26
N ASP A 126 -9.24 -22.89 0.46
CA ASP A 126 -9.17 -22.85 -1.00
C ASP A 126 -9.28 -21.40 -1.53
N THR A 127 -10.14 -20.59 -0.92
CA THR A 127 -10.46 -19.24 -1.41
C THR A 127 -9.57 -18.16 -0.79
N VAL A 128 -9.54 -18.06 0.54
CA VAL A 128 -8.93 -16.94 1.26
C VAL A 128 -7.48 -17.24 1.63
N ARG A 129 -7.20 -18.43 2.16
CA ARG A 129 -5.86 -18.77 2.65
C ARG A 129 -4.82 -18.88 1.53
N SER A 130 -5.23 -19.19 0.31
CA SER A 130 -4.34 -19.23 -0.87
C SER A 130 -3.63 -17.90 -1.15
N TYR A 131 -4.09 -16.80 -0.53
CA TYR A 131 -3.48 -15.47 -0.62
C TYR A 131 -2.84 -15.00 0.69
N SER A 132 -2.76 -15.84 1.71
CA SER A 132 -2.08 -15.51 2.97
C SER A 132 -0.57 -15.76 2.83
N ILE A 133 0.25 -14.80 3.24
CA ILE A 133 1.69 -14.78 2.97
C ILE A 133 2.51 -15.57 4.02
N GLU A 134 1.84 -16.26 4.95
CA GLU A 134 2.51 -17.12 5.94
C GLU A 134 2.30 -18.61 5.66
N ASP A 135 3.30 -19.22 5.02
CA ASP A 135 3.60 -20.64 5.20
C ASP A 135 4.39 -20.80 6.51
N VAL A 136 3.70 -20.71 7.65
CA VAL A 136 4.24 -21.21 8.92
C VAL A 136 4.05 -22.72 8.91
N ASP A 137 5.15 -23.47 8.84
CA ASP A 137 5.16 -24.93 9.00
C ASP A 137 4.52 -25.32 10.35
N GLY A 138 3.28 -25.78 10.31
CA GLY A 138 2.51 -26.27 11.45
C GLY A 138 1.11 -26.71 11.03
N SER A 139 0.37 -27.43 11.88
CA SER A 139 -1.02 -27.83 11.61
C SER A 139 -2.07 -26.83 12.12
N GLU A 140 -1.63 -25.75 12.80
CA GLU A 140 -2.42 -24.60 13.29
C GLU A 140 -2.53 -23.35 12.36
N PRO A 141 -1.87 -23.23 11.19
CA PRO A 141 -1.90 -22.02 10.35
C PRO A 141 -3.28 -21.62 9.85
N LEU A 142 -4.17 -22.58 9.56
CA LEU A 142 -5.49 -22.26 8.98
C LEU A 142 -6.39 -21.55 9.99
N LEU A 143 -6.40 -21.99 11.26
CA LEU A 143 -7.22 -21.34 12.28
C LEU A 143 -6.66 -19.97 12.65
N GLU A 144 -5.34 -19.81 12.58
CA GLU A 144 -4.70 -18.51 12.74
C GLU A 144 -5.04 -17.55 11.60
N THR A 145 -5.07 -18.00 10.35
CA THR A 145 -5.55 -17.18 9.23
C THR A 145 -7.04 -16.86 9.38
N ILE A 146 -7.88 -17.82 9.79
CA ILE A 146 -9.30 -17.57 10.05
C ILE A 146 -9.46 -16.53 11.17
N ARG A 147 -8.66 -16.62 12.23
CA ARG A 147 -8.63 -15.63 13.31
C ARG A 147 -8.22 -14.25 12.82
N ALA A 148 -7.17 -14.16 12.02
CA ALA A 148 -6.67 -12.89 11.49
C ALA A 148 -7.67 -12.21 10.54
N GLU A 149 -8.39 -12.99 9.73
CA GLU A 149 -9.31 -12.45 8.72
C GLU A 149 -10.75 -12.29 9.20
N LEU A 150 -11.24 -13.19 10.05
CA LEU A 150 -12.65 -13.24 10.48
C LEU A 150 -12.83 -13.07 12.01
N GLY A 151 -11.75 -13.08 12.78
CA GLY A 151 -11.77 -12.87 14.23
C GLY A 151 -11.77 -14.14 15.07
N ASP A 152 -11.45 -13.96 16.35
CA ASP A 152 -11.26 -15.04 17.34
C ASP A 152 -12.49 -15.92 17.53
N GLU A 153 -13.67 -15.31 17.63
CA GLU A 153 -14.92 -16.03 17.91
C GLU A 153 -15.24 -17.06 16.82
N ILE A 154 -15.02 -16.68 15.55
CA ILE A 154 -15.24 -17.57 14.41
C ILE A 154 -14.16 -18.66 14.36
N ALA A 155 -12.90 -18.32 14.62
CA ALA A 155 -11.83 -19.30 14.67
C ALA A 155 -12.09 -20.37 15.75
N ILE A 156 -12.55 -19.96 16.94
CA ILE A 156 -12.92 -20.87 18.04
C ILE A 156 -14.13 -21.72 17.64
N ALA A 157 -15.18 -21.11 17.08
CA ALA A 157 -16.38 -21.84 16.65
C ALA A 157 -16.09 -22.86 15.55
N LEU A 158 -15.13 -22.57 14.68
CA LEU A 158 -14.67 -23.44 13.61
C LEU A 158 -13.49 -24.33 14.02
N ALA A 159 -12.98 -24.32 15.26
CA ALA A 159 -11.85 -25.17 15.61
C ALA A 159 -12.26 -26.67 15.63
N PRO A 160 -11.43 -27.61 15.14
CA PRO A 160 -11.74 -29.04 15.18
C PRO A 160 -11.93 -29.61 16.59
N SER A 161 -11.28 -29.00 17.59
CA SER A 161 -11.38 -29.35 19.01
C SER A 161 -12.69 -28.88 19.64
N THR A 162 -13.37 -27.90 19.04
CA THR A 162 -14.64 -27.38 19.53
C THR A 162 -15.76 -28.30 19.01
N ALA A 163 -16.61 -28.80 19.91
CA ALA A 163 -17.80 -29.58 19.56
C ALA A 163 -18.93 -28.73 18.90
N SER A 164 -18.59 -27.54 18.39
CA SER A 164 -19.51 -26.56 17.83
C SER A 164 -20.04 -27.02 16.47
N ARG A 165 -21.34 -26.82 16.29
CA ARG A 165 -22.06 -27.14 15.05
C ARG A 165 -22.16 -25.89 14.17
N PHE A 166 -22.24 -26.11 12.86
CA PHE A 166 -22.56 -25.03 11.91
C PHE A 166 -24.06 -24.69 12.00
N THR A 167 -24.45 -23.95 13.03
CA THR A 167 -25.84 -23.53 13.30
C THR A 167 -26.16 -22.21 12.59
N PRO A 168 -27.44 -21.80 12.50
CA PRO A 168 -27.81 -20.51 11.89
C PRO A 168 -27.10 -19.31 12.53
N PRO A 169 -26.94 -19.22 13.87
CA PRO A 169 -26.13 -18.17 14.49
C PRO A 169 -24.66 -18.17 14.04
N VAL A 170 -24.03 -19.35 13.90
CA VAL A 170 -22.64 -19.45 13.41
C VAL A 170 -22.52 -19.01 11.95
N LYS A 171 -23.46 -19.42 11.08
CA LYS A 171 -23.51 -18.94 9.69
C LYS A 171 -23.66 -17.42 9.65
N GLN A 172 -24.55 -16.86 10.46
CA GLN A 172 -24.76 -15.41 10.53
C GLN A 172 -23.52 -14.66 11.03
N ALA A 173 -22.83 -15.19 12.04
CA ALA A 173 -21.58 -14.62 12.54
C ALA A 173 -20.51 -14.58 11.44
N ILE A 174 -20.31 -15.70 10.73
CA ILE A 174 -19.35 -15.79 9.62
C ILE A 174 -19.70 -14.81 8.50
N ARG A 175 -20.97 -14.70 8.13
CA ARG A 175 -21.41 -13.71 7.13
C ARG A 175 -21.14 -12.28 7.57
N SER A 176 -21.47 -11.95 8.82
CA SER A 176 -21.23 -10.61 9.36
C SER A 176 -19.76 -10.26 9.35
N ALA A 177 -18.89 -11.17 9.80
CA ALA A 177 -17.45 -10.96 9.81
C ALA A 177 -16.86 -10.88 8.39
N THR A 178 -17.31 -11.74 7.47
CA THR A 178 -16.86 -11.73 6.06
C THR A 178 -17.24 -10.41 5.38
N ARG A 179 -18.48 -9.93 5.59
CA ARG A 179 -18.93 -8.63 5.06
C ARG A 179 -18.14 -7.47 5.67
N GLN A 180 -17.95 -7.46 6.99
CA GLN A 180 -17.13 -6.44 7.65
C GLN A 180 -15.71 -6.44 7.09
N ARG A 181 -15.11 -7.62 6.92
CA ARG A 181 -13.76 -7.76 6.35
C ARG A 181 -13.70 -7.25 4.91
N ARG A 182 -14.72 -7.52 4.11
CA ARG A 182 -14.85 -6.99 2.75
C ARG A 182 -14.90 -5.45 2.74
N GLU A 183 -15.73 -4.85 3.58
CA GLU A 183 -15.84 -3.38 3.70
C GLU A 183 -14.52 -2.73 4.13
N GLU A 184 -13.77 -3.37 5.04
CA GLU A 184 -12.42 -2.96 5.43
C GLU A 184 -11.44 -2.98 4.25
N LEU A 185 -11.42 -4.09 3.50
CA LEU A 185 -10.55 -4.26 2.33
C LEU A 185 -10.91 -3.29 1.21
N GLU A 186 -12.20 -3.02 0.97
CA GLU A 186 -12.67 -2.02 0.00
C GLU A 186 -12.23 -0.61 0.41
N THR A 187 -12.30 -0.30 1.69
CA THR A 187 -11.82 0.97 2.22
C THR A 187 -10.30 1.10 2.07
N MET A 188 -9.54 0.06 2.40
CA MET A 188 -8.09 0.05 2.18
C MET A 188 -7.73 0.19 0.71
N ALA A 189 -8.40 -0.53 -0.19
CA ALA A 189 -8.17 -0.44 -1.64
C ALA A 189 -8.41 0.98 -2.19
N ARG A 190 -9.43 1.69 -1.69
CA ARG A 190 -9.67 3.10 -2.02
C ARG A 190 -8.55 4.00 -1.51
N ILE A 191 -8.10 3.81 -0.26
CA ILE A 191 -6.99 4.58 0.32
C ILE A 191 -5.70 4.37 -0.50
N LEU A 192 -5.39 3.14 -0.89
CA LEU A 192 -4.21 2.82 -1.70
C LEU A 192 -4.30 3.42 -3.11
N THR A 193 -5.49 3.39 -3.72
CA THR A 193 -5.72 4.01 -5.03
C THR A 193 -5.52 5.52 -4.97
N GLN A 194 -6.12 6.18 -3.96
CA GLN A 194 -5.95 7.61 -3.75
C GLN A 194 -4.50 7.98 -3.48
N GLU A 195 -3.77 7.14 -2.72
CA GLU A 195 -2.35 7.37 -2.47
C GLU A 195 -1.52 7.25 -3.76
N ARG A 196 -1.77 6.23 -4.58
CA ARG A 196 -1.09 6.09 -5.88
C ARG A 196 -1.32 7.31 -6.76
N GLU A 197 -2.57 7.73 -6.94
CA GLU A 197 -2.91 8.92 -7.74
C GLU A 197 -2.23 10.19 -7.20
N SER A 198 -2.18 10.33 -5.87
CA SER A 198 -1.48 11.44 -5.24
C SER A 198 0.03 11.39 -5.48
N LEU A 199 0.65 10.21 -5.49
CA LEU A 199 2.07 10.04 -5.75
C LEU A 199 2.40 10.31 -7.21
N GLU A 200 1.59 9.82 -8.14
CA GLU A 200 1.74 10.09 -9.58
C GLU A 200 1.63 11.59 -9.87
N SER A 201 0.63 12.27 -9.30
CA SER A 201 0.49 13.72 -9.43
C SER A 201 1.68 14.47 -8.84
N ALA A 202 2.16 14.08 -7.65
CA ALA A 202 3.31 14.73 -7.01
C ALA A 202 4.61 14.50 -7.79
N ALA A 203 4.82 13.30 -8.33
CA ALA A 203 5.96 12.98 -9.18
C ALA A 203 5.97 13.87 -10.43
N GLY A 204 4.82 13.98 -11.13
CA GLY A 204 4.69 14.84 -12.30
C GLY A 204 4.96 16.32 -12.00
N GLU A 205 4.53 16.83 -10.84
CA GLU A 205 4.87 18.20 -10.43
C GLU A 205 6.38 18.38 -10.15
N LEU A 206 7.00 17.43 -9.46
CA LEU A 206 8.42 17.47 -9.14
C LEU A 206 9.29 17.38 -10.40
N GLU A 207 8.91 16.53 -11.35
CA GLU A 207 9.59 16.41 -12.65
C GLU A 207 9.51 17.73 -13.45
N GLN A 208 8.37 18.41 -13.44
CA GLN A 208 8.24 19.73 -14.07
C GLN A 208 9.14 20.78 -13.40
N VAL A 209 9.26 20.74 -12.07
CA VAL A 209 10.17 21.63 -11.34
C VAL A 209 11.62 21.36 -11.74
N VAL A 210 12.04 20.09 -11.75
CA VAL A 210 13.39 19.69 -12.18
C VAL A 210 13.66 20.16 -13.61
N ALA A 211 12.76 19.87 -14.54
CA ALA A 211 12.91 20.28 -15.94
C ALA A 211 13.00 21.81 -16.10
N ALA A 212 12.22 22.57 -15.34
CA ALA A 212 12.27 24.03 -15.37
C ALA A 212 13.60 24.57 -14.85
N ILE A 213 14.11 24.03 -13.73
CA ILE A 213 15.41 24.43 -13.17
C ILE A 213 16.55 24.09 -14.14
N SER A 214 16.56 22.87 -14.69
CA SER A 214 17.58 22.44 -15.65
C SER A 214 17.55 23.29 -16.92
N SER A 215 16.36 23.63 -17.44
CA SER A 215 16.22 24.51 -18.61
C SER A 215 16.81 25.89 -18.36
N MET A 216 16.52 26.50 -17.20
CA MET A 216 17.13 27.77 -16.79
C MET A 216 18.65 27.67 -16.59
N GLY A 217 19.15 26.48 -16.21
CA GLY A 217 20.56 26.13 -16.08
C GLY A 217 21.38 26.25 -17.36
N THR A 218 20.75 26.04 -18.53
CA THR A 218 21.45 25.91 -19.83
C THR A 218 22.24 27.15 -20.25
N ALA A 219 21.77 28.35 -19.90
CA ALA A 219 22.49 29.59 -20.22
C ALA A 219 23.44 29.96 -19.06
N SER A 220 24.70 30.28 -19.38
CA SER A 220 25.67 30.70 -18.36
C SER A 220 25.24 32.02 -17.71
N LEU A 221 25.41 32.13 -16.39
CA LEU A 221 25.14 33.38 -15.65
C LEU A 221 26.00 34.55 -16.14
N LEU A 222 27.17 34.25 -16.71
CA LEU A 222 28.08 35.25 -17.26
C LEU A 222 27.53 35.85 -18.57
N GLU A 223 26.83 35.05 -19.37
CA GLU A 223 26.28 35.43 -20.67
C GLU A 223 24.95 36.21 -20.57
N LEU A 224 24.19 35.98 -19.50
CA LEU A 224 22.95 36.70 -19.26
C LEU A 224 23.21 38.15 -18.91
N GLY A 225 22.47 39.09 -19.46
CA GLY A 225 22.43 40.49 -18.97
C GLY A 225 21.61 40.62 -17.67
N PHE A 226 21.48 41.85 -17.15
CA PHE A 226 20.69 42.12 -15.94
C PHE A 226 19.25 41.58 -16.06
N ASP A 227 18.55 41.89 -17.15
CA ASP A 227 17.17 41.41 -17.38
C ASP A 227 17.09 39.88 -17.47
N GLY A 228 18.12 39.23 -18.03
CA GLY A 228 18.19 37.78 -18.11
C GLY A 228 18.36 37.15 -16.72
N LEU A 229 19.21 37.74 -15.89
CA LEU A 229 19.41 37.33 -14.49
C LEU A 229 18.15 37.58 -13.64
N ALA A 230 17.49 38.73 -13.80
CA ALA A 230 16.24 39.05 -13.09
C ALA A 230 15.12 38.05 -13.45
N LYS A 231 14.92 37.77 -14.75
CA LYS A 231 13.97 36.74 -15.22
C LYS A 231 14.30 35.36 -14.67
N ARG A 232 15.57 34.98 -14.62
CA ARG A 232 16.00 33.70 -14.03
C ARG A 232 15.70 33.64 -12.54
N HIS A 233 15.95 34.72 -11.80
CA HIS A 233 15.63 34.82 -10.38
C HIS A 233 14.12 34.64 -10.13
N GLU A 234 13.26 35.33 -10.89
CA GLU A 234 11.80 35.19 -10.81
C GLU A 234 11.33 33.77 -11.19
N GLY A 235 11.94 33.16 -12.21
CA GLY A 235 11.66 31.79 -12.62
C GLY A 235 11.98 30.77 -11.53
N ILE A 236 13.10 30.95 -10.82
CA ILE A 236 13.48 30.11 -9.68
C ILE A 236 12.52 30.31 -8.50
N GLU A 237 12.13 31.55 -8.18
CA GLU A 237 11.15 31.80 -7.11
C GLU A 237 9.81 31.11 -7.40
N THR A 238 9.39 31.10 -8.66
CA THR A 238 8.19 30.36 -9.09
C THR A 238 8.30 28.87 -8.78
N GLN A 239 9.46 28.25 -9.06
CA GLN A 239 9.67 26.84 -8.75
C GLN A 239 9.73 26.59 -7.24
N ARG A 240 10.31 27.51 -6.46
CA ARG A 240 10.35 27.42 -5.00
C ARG A 240 8.96 27.41 -4.39
N GLU A 241 8.06 28.27 -4.86
CA GLU A 241 6.69 28.30 -4.35
C GLU A 241 5.90 27.05 -4.76
N ARG A 242 6.16 26.48 -5.95
CA ARG A 242 5.62 25.17 -6.34
C ARG A 242 6.02 24.06 -5.35
N CYS A 243 7.31 23.95 -5.00
CA CYS A 243 7.76 22.98 -4.00
C CYS A 243 7.08 23.20 -2.63
N ARG A 244 6.95 24.46 -2.19
CA ARG A 244 6.27 24.79 -0.92
C ARG A 244 4.80 24.42 -0.94
N ARG A 245 4.10 24.73 -2.03
CA ARG A 245 2.69 24.36 -2.22
C ARG A 245 2.53 22.84 -2.14
N LEU A 246 3.35 22.08 -2.88
CA LEU A 246 3.32 20.63 -2.84
C LEU A 246 3.56 20.08 -1.43
N CYS A 247 4.52 20.64 -0.68
CA CYS A 247 4.72 20.26 0.73
C CYS A 247 3.48 20.52 1.59
N ARG A 248 2.85 21.70 1.47
CA ARG A 248 1.65 22.07 2.25
C ARG A 248 0.47 21.17 1.91
N GLU A 249 0.24 20.90 0.63
CA GLU A 249 -0.81 20.01 0.14
C GLU A 249 -0.60 18.60 0.69
N ARG A 250 0.61 18.07 0.55
CA ARG A 250 0.94 16.72 1.03
C ARG A 250 0.84 16.58 2.54
N GLN A 251 1.31 17.56 3.32
CA GLN A 251 1.13 17.59 4.77
C GLN A 251 -0.35 17.65 5.18
N THR A 252 -1.17 18.33 4.38
CA THR A 252 -2.62 18.41 4.64
C THR A 252 -3.30 17.07 4.37
N GLN A 253 -2.98 16.42 3.25
CA GLN A 253 -3.46 15.06 2.95
C GLN A 253 -3.08 14.06 4.04
N ILE A 254 -1.81 14.07 4.49
CA ILE A 254 -1.33 13.19 5.56
C ILE A 254 -2.11 13.44 6.86
N ARG A 255 -2.38 14.70 7.22
CA ARG A 255 -3.14 15.05 8.43
C ARG A 255 -4.62 14.71 8.35
N GLN A 256 -5.22 14.82 7.17
CA GLN A 256 -6.64 14.54 6.93
C GLN A 256 -6.93 13.06 6.70
N ARG A 257 -5.90 12.21 6.58
CA ARG A 257 -6.07 10.77 6.42
C ARG A 257 -6.76 10.20 7.65
N VAL A 258 -7.92 9.59 7.41
CA VAL A 258 -8.68 8.81 8.40
C VAL A 258 -8.69 7.37 7.92
N GLY A 259 -8.44 6.42 8.83
CA GLY A 259 -8.38 5.01 8.49
C GLY A 259 -8.06 4.15 9.70
N ARG A 260 -8.03 2.83 9.49
CA ARG A 260 -7.72 1.85 10.53
C ARG A 260 -6.26 1.90 10.97
N LEU A 261 -5.37 2.30 10.07
CA LEU A 261 -3.95 2.51 10.36
C LEU A 261 -3.72 3.97 10.75
N SER A 262 -2.89 4.18 11.76
CA SER A 262 -2.29 5.47 12.02
C SER A 262 -1.46 5.91 10.81
N ARG A 263 -1.12 7.21 10.79
CA ARG A 263 -0.33 7.80 9.71
C ARG A 263 1.05 7.13 9.58
N ASP A 264 1.66 6.80 10.72
CA ASP A 264 2.99 6.20 10.78
C ASP A 264 2.95 4.73 10.37
N GLU A 265 1.98 3.95 10.85
CA GLU A 265 1.78 2.54 10.41
C GLU A 265 1.50 2.45 8.90
N PHE A 266 0.73 3.39 8.35
CA PHE A 266 0.47 3.43 6.92
C PHE A 266 1.72 3.81 6.11
N ALA A 267 2.52 4.75 6.63
CA ALA A 267 3.77 5.14 5.99
C ALA A 267 4.79 3.99 6.02
N GLU A 268 4.92 3.28 7.14
CA GLU A 268 5.75 2.09 7.28
C GLU A 268 5.28 0.98 6.34
N PHE A 269 3.97 0.75 6.23
CA PHE A 269 3.41 -0.22 5.30
C PHE A 269 3.79 0.06 3.84
N LEU A 270 3.70 1.32 3.39
CA LEU A 270 3.93 1.67 1.98
C LEU A 270 5.39 1.93 1.61
N TYR A 271 6.17 2.46 2.54
CA TYR A 271 7.47 3.04 2.25
C TYR A 271 8.59 2.33 3.03
N SER A 272 8.34 1.13 3.57
CA SER A 272 9.33 0.33 4.31
C SER A 272 10.60 0.05 3.51
N ASP A 273 10.49 -0.10 2.18
CA ASP A 273 11.64 -0.31 1.28
C ASP A 273 12.41 0.99 0.97
N LEU A 274 11.90 2.15 1.40
CA LEU A 274 12.54 3.44 1.18
C LEU A 274 13.28 3.90 2.43
N SER A 275 14.36 4.65 2.23
CA SER A 275 15.12 5.25 3.35
C SER A 275 14.38 6.43 4.01
N VAL A 276 13.21 6.81 3.52
CA VAL A 276 12.42 7.96 3.99
C VAL A 276 10.95 7.59 4.11
N SER A 277 10.33 7.94 5.23
CA SER A 277 8.91 7.63 5.50
C SER A 277 7.93 8.49 4.69
N TYR A 278 8.39 9.62 4.15
CA TYR A 278 7.56 10.57 3.41
C TYR A 278 8.28 11.06 2.14
N PRO A 279 8.37 10.24 1.09
CA PRO A 279 9.22 10.49 -0.08
C PRO A 279 8.92 11.82 -0.78
N VAL A 280 7.64 12.15 -1.00
CA VAL A 280 7.26 13.42 -1.63
C VAL A 280 7.74 14.64 -0.84
N LEU A 281 7.61 14.62 0.49
CA LEU A 281 8.04 15.74 1.34
C LEU A 281 9.57 15.87 1.34
N ALA A 282 10.28 14.74 1.39
CA ALA A 282 11.73 14.70 1.32
C ALA A 282 12.24 15.30 0.00
N THR A 283 11.73 14.81 -1.14
CA THR A 283 12.12 15.26 -2.48
C THR A 283 11.76 16.73 -2.72
N ALA A 284 10.54 17.15 -2.39
CA ALA A 284 10.11 18.55 -2.54
C ALA A 284 10.95 19.52 -1.69
N THR A 285 11.34 19.11 -0.48
CA THR A 285 12.21 19.91 0.40
C THR A 285 13.64 19.98 -0.14
N ALA A 286 14.17 18.87 -0.67
CA ALA A 286 15.48 18.86 -1.31
C ALA A 286 15.53 19.79 -2.54
N LEU A 287 14.53 19.71 -3.42
CA LEU A 287 14.42 20.62 -4.57
C LEU A 287 14.24 22.08 -4.14
N HIS A 288 13.47 22.35 -3.08
CA HIS A 288 13.34 23.70 -2.55
C HIS A 288 14.69 24.28 -2.10
N ARG A 289 15.54 23.45 -1.47
CA ARG A 289 16.91 23.84 -1.06
C ARG A 289 17.80 24.07 -2.28
N CYS A 290 17.77 23.18 -3.26
CA CYS A 290 18.50 23.37 -4.52
C CYS A 290 18.13 24.70 -5.19
N CYS A 291 16.84 25.04 -5.28
CA CYS A 291 16.40 26.32 -5.83
C CYS A 291 16.93 27.51 -5.01
N LEU A 292 16.95 27.41 -3.69
CA LEU A 292 17.50 28.46 -2.82
C LEU A 292 18.97 28.73 -3.12
N ASP A 293 19.76 27.68 -3.33
CA ASP A 293 21.18 27.81 -3.62
C ASP A 293 21.43 28.42 -5.00
N VAL A 294 20.67 27.99 -6.02
CA VAL A 294 20.73 28.62 -7.36
C VAL A 294 20.29 30.08 -7.30
N GLN A 295 19.26 30.41 -6.52
CA GLN A 295 18.77 31.78 -6.39
C GLN A 295 19.80 32.70 -5.74
N ARG A 296 20.54 32.23 -4.73
CA ARG A 296 21.65 32.97 -4.12
C ARG A 296 22.74 33.28 -5.15
N LEU A 297 23.12 32.31 -5.98
CA LEU A 297 24.12 32.51 -7.04
C LEU A 297 23.67 33.57 -8.07
N VAL A 298 22.40 33.56 -8.47
CA VAL A 298 21.84 34.57 -9.39
C VAL A 298 21.80 35.94 -8.73
N HIS A 299 21.38 36.02 -7.47
CA HIS A 299 21.35 37.26 -6.70
C HIS A 299 22.75 37.88 -6.57
N ASP A 300 23.77 37.07 -6.27
CA ASP A 300 25.16 37.54 -6.17
C ASP A 300 25.70 38.06 -7.51
N HIS A 301 25.24 37.53 -8.64
CA HIS A 301 25.56 38.07 -9.96
C HIS A 301 24.82 39.38 -10.25
N LEU A 302 23.56 39.51 -9.84
CA LEU A 302 22.79 40.75 -9.95
C LEU A 302 23.43 41.87 -9.12
N ALA A 303 23.75 41.60 -7.86
CA ALA A 303 24.34 42.55 -6.94
C ALA A 303 25.73 43.04 -7.38
N ARG A 304 26.53 42.18 -8.05
CA ARG A 304 27.83 42.57 -8.61
C ARG A 304 27.75 43.44 -9.87
N ARG A 305 26.58 43.53 -10.51
CA ARG A 305 26.38 44.23 -11.79
C ARG A 305 25.50 45.47 -11.68
N ALA A 306 24.87 45.70 -10.53
CA ALA A 306 24.13 46.91 -10.18
C ALA A 306 25.08 48.00 -9.65
#